data_AF-A0A813E692-F1
#
_entry.id   AF-A0A813E692-F1
#
_cell.length_a   1.000
_cell.length_b   1.000
_cell.length_c   1.000
_cell.angle_alpha   90.00
_cell.angle_beta   90.00
_cell.angle_gamma   90.00
#
_symmetry.space_group_name_H-M   'P 1'
#
loop_
_entity.id
_entity.type
_entity.pdbx_description
1 polymer ?
#
loop_
_entity_poly.entity_id
_entity_poly.type
_entity_poly.pdbx_seq_one_letter_code
_entity_poly.pdbx_strand_id
1 'polypeptide(L)'
;QRVSSKVRNVPAPTSGVWNGTLLERGGQRSGRYSLRFNPDNSVSGSLEGAGADGCNITGSYDPRNQTVSWVEAHSWGSVKVSAQLSQEQGDKGVRISGGFEASDGGRGKVQLAPCS
;
A
#
# COMPACT_ATOMS: atom_id res chain seq x y z
N GLN A 1 -26.84 -20.95 16.40
CA GLN A 1 -25.37 -21.04 16.39
C GLN A 1 -24.84 -19.88 15.54
N ARG A 2 -24.21 -18.86 16.12
CA ARG A 2 -23.53 -17.79 15.35
C ARG A 2 -22.10 -18.24 15.08
N VAL A 3 -21.76 -18.42 13.81
CA VAL A 3 -20.38 -18.70 13.38
C VAL A 3 -19.59 -17.42 13.66
N SER A 4 -18.84 -17.41 14.76
CA SER A 4 -17.89 -16.35 15.07
C SER A 4 -16.75 -16.47 14.08
N SER A 5 -16.81 -15.71 12.98
CA SER A 5 -15.67 -15.50 12.10
C SER A 5 -14.57 -14.90 12.97
N LYS A 6 -13.56 -15.71 13.30
CA LYS A 6 -12.30 -15.23 13.89
C LYS A 6 -11.78 -14.11 13.00
N VAL A 7 -12.05 -12.87 13.38
CA VAL A 7 -11.37 -11.71 12.80
C VAL A 7 -9.90 -11.95 13.08
N ARG A 8 -9.13 -12.29 12.04
CA ARG A 8 -7.67 -12.34 12.20
C ARG A 8 -7.26 -10.92 12.51
N ASN A 9 -6.76 -10.73 13.73
CA ASN A 9 -6.23 -9.45 14.15
C ASN A 9 -4.86 -9.31 13.47
N VAL A 10 -4.83 -8.68 12.30
CA VAL A 10 -3.58 -8.29 11.65
C VAL A 10 -2.97 -7.17 12.49
N PRO A 11 -1.68 -7.28 12.88
CA PRO A 11 -1.00 -6.21 13.59
C PRO A 11 -1.08 -4.88 12.84
N ALA A 12 -0.98 -3.77 13.57
CA ALA A 12 -0.86 -2.46 12.94
C ALA A 12 0.38 -2.44 12.01
N PRO A 13 0.28 -1.80 10.83
CA PRO A 13 1.41 -1.68 9.92
C PRO A 13 2.51 -0.81 10.53
N THR A 14 3.76 -1.13 10.23
CA THR A 14 4.91 -0.35 10.67
C THR A 14 5.26 0.72 9.63
N SER A 15 5.63 1.91 10.12
CA SER A 15 6.30 2.91 9.26
C SER A 15 7.68 2.41 8.85
N GLY A 16 8.11 2.72 7.63
CA GLY A 16 9.42 2.30 7.12
C GLY A 16 9.46 2.21 5.60
N VAL A 17 10.49 1.54 5.09
CA VAL A 17 10.64 1.25 3.66
C VAL A 17 9.94 -0.07 3.34
N TRP A 18 9.21 -0.08 2.24
CA TRP A 18 8.47 -1.22 1.74
C TRP A 18 8.90 -1.51 0.30
N ASN A 19 9.19 -2.77 -0.01
CA ASN A 19 9.41 -3.20 -1.38
C ASN A 19 8.06 -3.38 -2.06
N GLY A 20 7.82 -2.57 -3.08
CA GLY A 20 6.60 -2.56 -3.85
C GLY A 20 6.74 -3.24 -5.20
N THR A 21 5.70 -3.95 -5.59
CA THR A 21 5.51 -4.51 -6.92
C THR A 21 4.18 -4.01 -7.47
N LEU A 22 4.24 -3.33 -8.62
CA LEU A 22 3.07 -2.90 -9.38
C LEU A 22 2.94 -3.81 -10.61
N LEU A 23 1.79 -4.45 -10.73
CA LEU A 23 1.44 -5.37 -11.81
C LEU A 23 0.45 -4.68 -12.74
N GLU A 24 0.88 -4.41 -13.96
CA GLU A 24 0.11 -3.80 -15.03
C GLU A 24 -0.10 -4.80 -16.17
N ARG A 25 -1.01 -4.50 -17.11
CA ARG A 25 -1.26 -5.40 -18.26
C ARG A 25 -0.01 -5.67 -19.11
N GLY A 26 0.93 -4.73 -19.13
CA GLY A 26 2.13 -4.79 -19.96
C GLY A 26 3.39 -5.28 -19.25
N GLY A 27 3.35 -5.52 -17.93
CA GLY A 27 4.55 -5.92 -17.20
C GLY A 27 4.47 -5.69 -15.70
N GLN A 28 5.59 -5.98 -15.04
CA GLN A 28 5.79 -5.77 -13.63
C GLN A 28 6.86 -4.70 -13.43
N ARG A 29 6.57 -3.74 -12.55
CA ARG A 29 7.56 -2.77 -12.09
C ARG A 29 7.74 -2.89 -10.58
N SER A 30 8.98 -2.75 -10.13
CA SER A 30 9.32 -2.71 -8.71
C SER A 30 9.64 -1.28 -8.30
N GLY A 31 9.28 -0.93 -7.07
CA GLY A 31 9.55 0.39 -6.47
C GLY A 31 9.76 0.28 -4.97
N ARG A 32 10.35 1.31 -4.36
CA ARG A 32 10.52 1.37 -2.91
C ARG A 32 9.65 2.46 -2.32
N TYR A 33 8.78 2.06 -1.40
CA TYR A 33 7.80 2.93 -0.76
C TYR A 33 8.27 3.28 0.64
N SER A 34 8.58 4.56 0.88
CA SER A 34 8.86 5.06 2.22
C SER A 34 7.56 5.53 2.84
N LEU A 35 6.84 4.62 3.53
CA LEU A 35 5.53 4.90 4.11
C LEU A 35 5.63 5.23 5.60
N ARG A 36 4.87 6.24 6.01
CA ARG A 36 4.67 6.64 7.40
C ARG A 36 3.19 6.53 7.75
N PHE A 37 2.88 5.68 8.72
CA PHE A 37 1.58 5.53 9.34
C PHE A 37 1.55 6.37 10.61
N ASN A 38 0.80 7.48 10.59
CA ASN A 38 0.76 8.44 11.69
C ASN A 38 -0.29 8.06 12.75
N PRO A 39 -0.18 8.57 13.99
CA PRO A 39 -1.12 8.27 15.08
C PRO A 39 -2.58 8.70 14.81
N ASP A 40 -2.78 9.67 13.92
CA ASP A 40 -4.10 10.15 13.49
C ASP A 40 -4.71 9.30 12.35
N ASN A 41 -4.09 8.15 12.06
CA ASN A 41 -4.43 7.27 10.94
C ASN A 41 -4.19 7.87 9.54
N SER A 42 -3.53 9.01 9.43
CA SER A 42 -3.05 9.49 8.14
C SER A 42 -1.84 8.68 7.67
N VAL A 43 -1.72 8.53 6.35
CA VAL A 43 -0.56 7.92 5.71
C VAL A 43 0.14 9.00 4.90
N SER A 44 1.45 9.10 5.07
CA SER A 44 2.31 9.95 4.23
C SER A 44 3.52 9.18 3.75
N GLY A 45 4.19 9.67 2.71
CA GLY A 45 5.38 9.00 2.23
C GLY A 45 5.90 9.49 0.89
N SER A 46 6.82 8.71 0.34
CA SER A 46 7.37 8.91 -0.99
C SER A 46 7.59 7.57 -1.67
N LEU A 47 7.73 7.63 -3.00
CA LEU A 47 8.15 6.51 -3.83
C LEU A 47 9.58 6.80 -4.32
N GLU A 48 10.43 5.78 -4.31
CA GLU A 48 11.75 5.79 -4.92
C GLU A 48 11.78 4.80 -6.08
N GLY A 49 12.40 5.21 -7.19
CA GLY A 49 12.52 4.40 -8.41
C GLY A 49 12.30 5.21 -9.69
N ALA A 50 12.36 4.53 -10.84
CA ALA A 50 12.14 5.15 -12.13
C ALA A 50 10.71 5.73 -12.23
N GLY A 51 10.62 7.03 -12.54
CA GLY A 51 9.34 7.74 -12.67
C GLY A 51 8.71 8.19 -11.35
N ALA A 52 9.45 8.12 -10.24
CA ALA A 52 9.01 8.54 -8.91
C ALA A 52 9.50 9.94 -8.50
N ASP A 53 10.14 10.69 -9.42
CA ASP A 53 10.72 11.99 -9.13
C ASP A 53 9.66 12.98 -8.61
N GLY A 54 9.84 13.43 -7.38
CA GLY A 54 8.92 14.35 -6.70
C GLY A 54 7.60 13.71 -6.25
N CYS A 55 7.51 12.38 -6.22
CA CYS A 55 6.30 11.69 -5.78
C CYS A 55 6.01 11.94 -4.30
N ASN A 56 4.83 12.52 -4.02
CA ASN A 56 4.31 12.68 -2.67
C ASN A 56 3.14 11.74 -2.43
N ILE A 57 3.17 10.99 -1.33
CA ILE A 57 2.11 10.07 -0.93
C ILE A 57 1.31 10.70 0.20
N THR A 58 -0.02 10.74 0.04
CA THR A 58 -0.96 11.12 1.10
C THR A 58 -2.17 10.19 1.12
N GLY A 59 -2.61 9.79 2.30
CA GLY A 59 -3.65 8.78 2.42
C GLY A 59 -4.15 8.57 3.84
N SER A 60 -4.84 7.46 4.05
CA SER A 60 -5.37 7.05 5.34
C SER A 60 -5.34 5.54 5.53
N TYR A 61 -5.30 5.15 6.79
CA TYR A 61 -5.38 3.76 7.25
C TYR A 61 -6.65 3.59 8.08
N ASP A 62 -7.45 2.57 7.78
CA ASP A 62 -8.59 2.18 8.60
C ASP A 62 -8.24 0.95 9.44
N PRO A 63 -7.94 1.12 10.73
CA PRO A 63 -7.57 -0.01 11.60
C PRO A 63 -8.74 -0.98 11.86
N ARG A 64 -9.99 -0.56 11.68
CA ARG A 64 -11.15 -1.44 11.90
C ARG A 64 -11.33 -2.41 10.75
N ASN A 65 -11.13 -1.92 9.53
CA ASN A 65 -11.29 -2.70 8.31
C ASN A 65 -9.96 -3.26 7.78
N GLN A 66 -8.83 -2.92 8.41
CA GLN A 66 -7.48 -3.29 7.97
C GLN A 66 -7.25 -2.92 6.51
N THR A 67 -7.73 -1.74 6.12
CA THR A 67 -7.59 -1.20 4.77
C THR A 67 -6.74 0.05 4.78
N VAL A 68 -6.02 0.27 3.70
CA VAL A 68 -5.22 1.48 3.50
C VAL A 68 -5.49 2.02 2.11
N SER A 69 -5.60 3.32 1.99
CA SER A 69 -5.69 4.00 0.70
C SER A 69 -4.79 5.21 0.70
N TRP A 70 -4.21 5.50 -0.46
CA TRP A 70 -3.41 6.70 -0.65
C TRP A 70 -3.45 7.17 -2.09
N VAL A 71 -2.97 8.39 -2.29
CA VAL A 71 -2.75 8.99 -3.59
C VAL A 71 -1.27 9.28 -3.71
N GLU A 72 -0.67 8.79 -4.79
CA GLU A 72 0.66 9.18 -5.25
C GLU A 72 0.48 10.36 -6.21
N ALA A 73 1.01 11.53 -5.85
CA ALA A 73 1.02 12.70 -6.71
C ALA A 73 2.34 12.78 -7.49
N HIS A 74 2.25 12.76 -8.81
CA HIS A 74 3.38 12.82 -9.75
C HIS A 74 3.27 14.06 -10.65
N SER A 75 4.36 14.45 -11.31
CA SER A 75 4.35 15.56 -12.28
C SER A 75 3.46 15.29 -13.50
N TRP A 76 3.31 14.02 -13.88
CA TRP A 76 2.51 13.58 -15.02
C TRP A 76 1.06 13.23 -14.66
N GLY A 77 0.70 13.17 -13.36
CA GLY A 77 -0.63 12.74 -12.94
C GLY A 77 -0.70 12.24 -11.51
N SER A 78 -1.70 11.41 -11.22
CA SER A 78 -1.86 10.80 -9.90
C SER A 78 -2.20 9.33 -9.98
N VAL A 79 -1.81 8.57 -8.96
CA VAL A 79 -2.16 7.16 -8.80
C VAL A 79 -2.92 6.99 -7.48
N LYS A 80 -4.15 6.53 -7.56
CA LYS A 80 -4.97 6.18 -6.40
C LYS A 80 -4.77 4.72 -6.07
N VAL A 81 -4.43 4.42 -4.83
CA VAL A 81 -4.23 3.07 -4.33
C VAL A 81 -5.27 2.75 -3.26
N SER A 82 -5.84 1.54 -3.35
CA SER A 82 -6.74 0.98 -2.35
C SER A 82 -6.36 -0.47 -2.08
N ALA A 83 -5.98 -0.77 -0.84
CA ALA A 83 -5.40 -2.04 -0.46
C ALA A 83 -5.86 -2.54 0.92
N GLN A 84 -5.65 -3.83 1.14
CA GLN A 84 -5.88 -4.51 2.41
C GLN A 84 -4.55 -4.94 3.02
N LEU A 85 -4.50 -4.90 4.35
CA LEU A 85 -3.41 -5.46 5.13
C LEU A 85 -3.67 -6.95 5.34
N SER A 86 -2.64 -7.77 5.18
CA SER A 86 -2.70 -9.19 5.47
C SER A 86 -1.42 -9.64 6.18
N GLN A 87 -1.52 -10.73 6.93
CA GLN A 87 -0.37 -11.42 7.51
C GLN A 87 -0.46 -12.90 7.15
N GLU A 88 0.54 -13.40 6.44
CA GLU A 88 0.64 -14.83 6.13
C GLU A 88 1.12 -15.62 7.35
N GLN A 89 0.61 -16.84 7.49
CA GLN A 89 0.93 -17.68 8.64
C GLN A 89 2.40 -18.12 8.56
N GLY A 90 3.20 -17.69 9.53
CA GLY A 90 4.65 -17.93 9.55
C GLY A 90 5.49 -16.77 9.03
N ASP A 91 4.87 -15.72 8.48
CA ASP A 91 5.56 -14.49 8.10
C ASP A 91 5.58 -13.50 9.28
N LYS A 92 6.73 -12.83 9.47
CA LYS A 92 6.92 -11.86 10.56
C LYS A 92 6.41 -10.46 10.19
N GLY A 93 6.08 -10.22 8.91
CA GLY A 93 5.67 -8.91 8.41
C GLY A 93 4.19 -8.84 8.02
N VAL A 94 3.58 -7.67 8.25
CA VAL A 94 2.33 -7.28 7.59
C VAL A 94 2.62 -6.99 6.13
N ARG A 95 1.78 -7.47 5.21
CA ARG A 95 1.82 -7.16 3.78
C ARG A 95 0.65 -6.26 3.40
N ILE A 96 0.83 -5.47 2.35
CA ILE A 96 -0.22 -4.62 1.77
C ILE A 96 -0.48 -5.10 0.35
N SER A 97 -1.74 -5.42 0.03
CA SER A 97 -2.09 -5.86 -1.32
C SER A 97 -3.42 -5.27 -1.77
N GLY A 98 -3.48 -4.80 -3.01
CA GLY A 98 -4.66 -4.10 -3.50
C GLY A 98 -4.61 -3.76 -4.97
N GLY A 99 -5.46 -2.81 -5.35
CA GLY A 99 -5.51 -2.25 -6.69
C GLY A 99 -5.02 -0.81 -6.72
N PHE A 100 -4.65 -0.36 -7.91
CA PHE A 100 -4.43 1.06 -8.16
C PHE A 100 -5.08 1.51 -9.47
N GLU A 101 -5.34 2.80 -9.57
CA GLU A 101 -5.84 3.50 -10.75
C GLU A 101 -5.08 4.80 -10.94
N ALA A 102 -4.42 4.93 -12.10
CA ALA A 102 -3.74 6.13 -12.55
C ALA A 102 -4.71 7.08 -13.25
N SER A 103 -4.41 8.38 -13.23
CA SER A 103 -5.26 9.43 -13.80
C SER A 103 -5.40 9.37 -15.32
N ASP A 104 -4.50 8.68 -16.00
CA ASP A 104 -4.56 8.39 -17.45
C ASP A 104 -5.47 7.18 -17.77
N GLY A 105 -6.10 6.58 -16.76
CA GLY A 105 -6.95 5.39 -16.89
C GLY A 105 -6.20 4.07 -16.73
N GLY A 106 -4.88 4.10 -16.52
CA GLY A 106 -4.08 2.91 -16.19
C GLY A 106 -4.56 2.26 -14.90
N ARG A 107 -4.61 0.92 -14.85
CA ARG A 107 -5.04 0.17 -13.66
C ARG A 107 -4.18 -1.06 -13.47
N GLY A 108 -4.01 -1.47 -12.23
CA GLY A 108 -3.21 -2.63 -11.90
C GLY A 108 -3.37 -3.08 -10.47
N LYS A 109 -2.47 -3.97 -10.05
CA LYS A 109 -2.37 -4.46 -8.67
C LYS A 109 -1.10 -3.91 -8.03
N VAL A 110 -1.18 -3.65 -6.73
CA VAL A 110 -0.05 -3.30 -5.89
C VAL A 110 0.16 -4.38 -4.85
N GLN A 111 1.42 -4.72 -4.60
CA GLN A 111 1.84 -5.61 -3.52
C GLN A 111 3.05 -5.00 -2.84
N LEU A 112 2.95 -4.72 -1.54
CA LEU A 112 4.04 -4.20 -0.73
C LEU A 112 4.38 -5.19 0.38
N ALA A 113 5.68 -5.39 0.60
CA ALA A 113 6.23 -6.11 1.73
C ALA A 113 7.23 -5.20 2.49
N PRO A 114 7.31 -5.28 3.83
CA PRO A 114 8.29 -4.52 4.60
C PRO A 114 9.70 -4.87 4.12
N CYS A 115 10.56 -3.86 3.97
CA CYS A 115 11.98 -4.10 3.79
C CYS A 115 12.57 -4.48 5.16
N SER A 116 13.10 -5.70 5.26
CA SER A 116 13.78 -6.22 6.45
C SER A 116 15.12 -5.54 6.69
#